data_AF-A0A4D4M8C1-F1
#
_entry.id   AF-A0A4D4M8C1-F1
#
_cell.length_a   1.000
_cell.length_b   1.000
_cell.length_c   1.000
_cell.angle_alpha   90.00
_cell.angle_beta   90.00
_cell.angle_gamma   90.00
#
_symmetry.space_group_name_H-M   'P 1'
#
loop_
_entity.id
_entity.type
_entity.pdbx_description
1 polymer ?
#
loop_
_entity_poly.entity_id
_entity_poly.type
_entity_poly.pdbx_seq_one_letter_code
_entity_poly.pdbx_strand_id
1 'polypeptide(L)'
;MPYGGIPHMPVELNHTIVHARDNRESAEFLAHILGLKTGTEWGPFIPVATSNGVTLDFATVPAESITIQHYAFLVPDDEFDAAFERIQQAGTLYYADPHMKQPNEINHNHGGRGLYFLDPAGHGMEIITRPYGSHEATPPAL
;
A
#
# COMPACT_ATOMS: atom_id res chain seq x y z
N MET A 1 30.09 -27.20 -4.94
CA MET A 1 30.76 -26.28 -5.88
C MET A 1 30.34 -24.87 -5.53
N PRO A 2 31.28 -23.95 -5.25
CA PRO A 2 30.99 -22.66 -4.65
C PRO A 2 30.58 -21.68 -5.74
N TYR A 3 29.39 -21.08 -5.63
CA TYR A 3 29.17 -19.80 -6.27
C TYR A 3 29.97 -18.77 -5.48
N GLY A 4 31.21 -18.55 -5.90
CA GLY A 4 32.05 -17.50 -5.38
C GLY A 4 31.41 -16.14 -5.58
N GLY A 5 31.25 -15.41 -4.47
CA GLY A 5 31.43 -13.97 -4.38
C GLY A 5 30.83 -13.10 -5.48
N ILE A 6 29.52 -13.21 -5.75
CA ILE A 6 28.82 -12.01 -6.23
C ILE A 6 28.78 -11.08 -5.01
N PRO A 7 29.50 -9.93 -5.02
CA PRO A 7 29.41 -8.99 -3.92
C PRO A 7 27.94 -8.62 -3.74
N HIS A 8 27.48 -8.71 -2.49
CA HIS A 8 26.13 -8.31 -2.13
C HIS A 8 25.93 -6.85 -2.52
N MET A 9 25.17 -6.60 -3.59
CA MET A 9 24.82 -5.25 -4.01
C MET A 9 23.68 -4.78 -3.10
N PRO A 10 23.83 -3.69 -2.33
CA PRO A 10 22.75 -3.12 -1.55
C PRO A 10 21.77 -2.40 -2.49
N VAL A 11 20.85 -3.16 -3.09
CA VAL A 11 19.83 -2.63 -4.01
C VAL A 11 18.60 -2.22 -3.22
N GLU A 12 18.11 -1.02 -3.48
CA GLU A 12 16.88 -0.48 -2.90
C GLU A 12 15.92 -0.07 -4.02
N LEU A 13 14.63 -0.33 -3.82
CA LEU A 13 13.60 0.33 -4.62
C LEU A 13 13.50 1.78 -4.15
N ASN A 14 13.84 2.73 -5.01
CA ASN A 14 13.82 4.14 -4.63
C ASN A 14 12.46 4.80 -4.87
N HIS A 15 11.86 4.56 -6.04
CA HIS A 15 10.54 5.08 -6.38
C HIS A 15 9.86 4.20 -7.41
N THR A 16 8.54 4.35 -7.51
CA THR A 16 7.72 3.79 -8.59
C THR A 16 6.70 4.82 -9.03
N ILE A 17 6.40 4.85 -10.33
CA ILE A 17 5.34 5.70 -10.87
C ILE A 17 3.99 5.02 -10.61
N VAL A 18 3.00 5.80 -10.20
CA VAL A 18 1.60 5.40 -10.06
C VAL A 18 0.76 6.22 -11.04
N HIS A 19 0.04 5.54 -11.92
CA HIS A 19 -0.73 6.22 -12.98
C HIS A 19 -2.12 6.60 -12.48
N ALA A 20 -2.44 7.88 -12.53
CA ALA A 20 -3.71 8.41 -12.07
C ALA A 20 -4.44 9.19 -13.18
N ARG A 21 -5.74 9.38 -13.00
CA ARG A 21 -6.54 10.33 -13.81
C ARG A 21 -6.25 11.77 -13.40
N ASP A 22 -6.07 11.98 -12.10
CA ASP A 22 -5.55 13.19 -11.48
C ASP A 22 -4.51 12.75 -10.43
N ASN A 23 -3.25 13.13 -10.67
CA ASN A 23 -2.14 12.77 -9.79
C ASN A 23 -2.28 13.32 -8.38
N ARG A 24 -2.79 14.56 -8.23
CA ARG A 24 -2.92 15.24 -6.96
C ARG A 24 -4.07 14.65 -6.15
N GLU A 25 -5.21 14.38 -6.78
CA GLU A 25 -6.34 13.69 -6.14
C GLU A 25 -5.91 12.34 -5.57
N SER A 26 -5.24 11.51 -6.38
CA SER A 26 -4.85 10.16 -5.96
C SER A 26 -3.74 10.18 -4.90
N ALA A 27 -2.77 11.09 -5.04
CA ALA A 27 -1.71 11.26 -4.06
C ALA A 27 -2.23 11.79 -2.70
N GLU A 28 -3.09 12.81 -2.72
CA GLU A 28 -3.67 13.39 -1.51
C GLU A 28 -4.64 12.41 -0.83
N PHE A 29 -5.40 11.63 -1.61
CA PHE A 29 -6.23 10.55 -1.09
C PHE A 29 -5.42 9.50 -0.34
N LEU A 30 -4.38 8.94 -0.98
CA LEU A 30 -3.56 7.91 -0.35
C LEU A 30 -2.80 8.48 0.85
N ALA A 31 -2.24 9.68 0.72
CA ALA A 31 -1.55 10.35 1.82
C ALA A 31 -2.48 10.58 3.01
N HIS A 32 -3.71 11.02 2.78
CA HIS A 32 -4.70 11.19 3.83
C HIS A 32 -4.97 9.87 4.56
N ILE A 33 -5.31 8.79 3.84
CA ILE A 33 -5.62 7.49 4.45
C ILE A 33 -4.44 6.99 5.29
N LEU A 34 -3.23 7.02 4.73
CA LEU A 34 -2.03 6.49 5.40
C LEU A 34 -1.41 7.47 6.43
N GLY A 35 -2.01 8.64 6.67
CA GLY A 35 -1.45 9.62 7.60
C GLY A 35 -0.13 10.24 7.14
N LEU A 36 0.13 10.24 5.83
CA LEU A 36 1.30 10.81 5.18
C LEU A 36 1.03 12.23 4.65
N LYS A 37 2.06 12.82 4.06
CA LYS A 37 1.96 14.10 3.34
C LYS A 37 2.44 13.91 1.91
N THR A 38 1.81 14.61 0.98
CA THR A 38 2.38 14.79 -0.36
C THR A 38 3.62 15.66 -0.28
N GLY A 39 4.62 15.34 -1.09
CA GLY A 39 5.81 16.18 -1.26
C GLY A 39 5.60 17.28 -2.29
N THR A 40 6.64 18.09 -2.49
CA THR A 40 6.65 19.12 -3.53
C THR A 40 6.54 18.47 -4.91
N GLU A 41 5.62 18.98 -5.74
CA GLU A 41 5.48 18.58 -7.14
C GLU A 41 6.82 18.73 -7.88
N TRP A 42 7.19 17.71 -8.65
CA TRP A 42 8.40 17.70 -9.46
C TRP A 42 8.12 17.10 -10.83
N GLY A 43 8.31 17.90 -11.88
CA GLY A 43 7.94 17.49 -13.24
C GLY A 43 6.45 17.13 -13.29
N PRO A 44 6.07 15.95 -13.81
CA PRO A 44 4.67 15.50 -13.85
C PRO A 44 4.20 14.82 -12.55
N PHE A 45 5.03 14.76 -11.50
CA PHE A 45 4.82 13.88 -10.35
C PHE A 45 4.38 14.61 -9.08
N ILE A 46 3.42 14.01 -8.37
CA ILE A 46 3.12 14.31 -6.97
C ILE A 46 3.64 13.15 -6.11
N PRO A 47 4.75 13.33 -5.36
CA PRO A 47 5.37 12.24 -4.61
C PRO A 47 4.66 12.00 -3.28
N VAL A 48 4.52 10.73 -2.89
CA VAL A 48 4.16 10.28 -1.54
C VAL A 48 5.24 9.35 -1.02
N ALA A 49 6.02 9.83 -0.05
CA ALA A 49 7.14 9.07 0.52
C ALA A 49 6.66 8.15 1.66
N THR A 50 7.07 6.88 1.63
CA THR A 50 6.84 5.92 2.70
C THR A 50 8.02 5.88 3.68
N SER A 51 7.79 5.31 4.87
CA SER A 51 8.80 5.25 5.94
C SER A 51 10.01 4.39 5.61
N ASN A 52 9.90 3.46 4.66
CA ASN A 52 10.99 2.60 4.20
C ASN A 52 11.78 3.19 3.02
N GLY A 53 11.61 4.48 2.71
CA GLY A 53 12.41 5.19 1.72
C GLY A 53 11.95 5.03 0.26
N VAL A 54 10.84 4.32 0.01
CA VAL A 54 10.22 4.21 -1.31
C VAL A 54 9.29 5.41 -1.53
N THR A 55 9.34 6.02 -2.72
CA THR A 55 8.38 7.07 -3.10
C THR A 55 7.39 6.56 -4.14
N LEU A 56 6.10 6.81 -3.93
CA LEU A 56 5.07 6.63 -4.94
C LEU A 56 4.89 7.96 -5.68
N ASP A 57 5.34 8.00 -6.94
CA ASP A 57 5.28 9.19 -7.78
C ASP A 57 4.03 9.16 -8.65
N PHE A 58 2.98 9.87 -8.22
CA PHE A 58 1.71 9.90 -8.96
C PHE A 58 1.83 10.76 -10.21
N ALA A 59 1.43 10.22 -11.37
CA ALA A 59 1.47 10.88 -12.67
C ALA A 59 0.11 10.84 -13.36
N THR A 60 -0.32 11.98 -13.90
CA THR A 60 -1.57 12.06 -14.68
C THR A 60 -1.36 11.47 -16.06
N VAL A 61 -2.18 10.47 -16.43
CA VAL A 61 -2.18 9.83 -17.74
C VAL A 61 -3.62 9.67 -18.27
N PRO A 62 -3.84 9.46 -19.58
CA PRO A 62 -5.16 9.16 -20.12
C PRO A 62 -5.78 7.94 -19.43
N ALA A 63 -7.07 8.00 -19.08
CA ALA A 63 -7.73 6.99 -18.27
C ALA A 63 -7.69 5.59 -18.91
N GLU A 64 -7.75 5.51 -20.23
CA GLU A 64 -7.63 4.29 -21.03
C GLU A 64 -6.24 3.64 -20.98
N SER A 65 -5.22 4.38 -20.54
CA SER A 65 -3.84 3.88 -20.37
C SER A 65 -3.58 3.35 -18.95
N ILE A 66 -4.52 3.53 -18.02
CA ILE A 66 -4.36 3.10 -16.63
C ILE A 66 -4.58 1.60 -16.55
N THR A 67 -3.50 0.87 -16.27
CA THR A 67 -3.56 -0.54 -15.87
C THR A 67 -3.58 -0.60 -14.34
N ILE A 68 -4.58 -1.26 -13.78
CA ILE A 68 -4.73 -1.40 -12.33
C ILE A 68 -3.53 -2.16 -11.75
N GLN A 69 -2.93 -1.56 -10.71
CA GLN A 69 -1.83 -2.14 -9.94
C GLN A 69 -2.28 -2.41 -8.49
N HIS A 70 -1.40 -3.06 -7.73
CA HIS A 70 -1.61 -3.38 -6.32
C HIS A 70 -0.46 -2.87 -5.47
N TYR A 71 -0.77 -2.13 -4.40
CA TYR A 71 0.20 -1.61 -3.44
C TYR A 71 -0.22 -1.97 -2.01
N ALA A 72 0.63 -2.73 -1.33
CA ALA A 72 0.39 -3.16 0.05
C ALA A 72 1.32 -2.43 1.03
N PHE A 73 0.75 -1.91 2.10
CA PHE A 73 1.43 -1.12 3.11
C PHE A 73 1.41 -1.88 4.45
N LEU A 74 2.61 -2.18 4.97
CA LEU A 74 2.77 -2.73 6.31
C LEU A 74 2.76 -1.59 7.32
N VAL A 75 1.84 -1.64 8.27
CA VAL A 75 1.70 -0.61 9.31
C VAL A 75 1.66 -1.24 10.72
N PRO A 76 2.05 -0.51 11.76
CA PRO A 76 1.74 -0.87 13.14
C PRO A 76 0.23 -1.02 13.40
N ASP A 77 -0.13 -1.75 14.47
CA ASP A 77 -1.54 -1.99 14.80
C ASP A 77 -2.32 -0.71 15.16
N ASP A 78 -1.69 0.25 15.84
CA ASP A 78 -2.30 1.56 16.13
C ASP A 78 -2.52 2.41 14.87
N GLU A 79 -1.58 2.38 13.93
CA GLU A 79 -1.73 3.06 12.63
C GLU A 79 -2.77 2.41 11.72
N PHE A 80 -3.00 1.09 11.87
CA PHE A 80 -4.11 0.41 11.18
C PHE A 80 -5.45 1.00 11.59
N ASP A 81 -5.68 1.22 12.89
CA ASP A 81 -6.94 1.79 13.40
C ASP A 81 -7.14 3.21 12.89
N ALA A 82 -6.09 4.03 12.91
CA ALA A 82 -6.14 5.39 12.41
C ALA A 82 -6.44 5.45 10.89
N ALA A 83 -5.80 4.60 10.09
CA ALA A 83 -6.06 4.53 8.66
C ALA A 83 -7.46 4.00 8.36
N PHE A 84 -7.92 3.01 9.12
CA PHE A 84 -9.26 2.46 8.98
C PHE A 84 -10.34 3.51 9.29
N GLU A 85 -10.15 4.32 10.33
CA GLU A 85 -11.04 5.43 10.65
C GLU A 85 -11.12 6.45 9.50
N ARG A 86 -9.99 6.81 8.90
CA ARG A 86 -9.96 7.75 7.74
C ARG A 86 -10.66 7.18 6.51
N ILE A 87 -10.53 5.87 6.25
CA ILE A 87 -11.27 5.17 5.18
C ILE A 87 -12.78 5.29 5.42
N GLN A 88 -13.23 5.07 6.66
CA GLN A 88 -14.65 5.20 7.02
C GLN A 88 -15.14 6.64 6.88
N GLN A 89 -14.36 7.62 7.36
CA GLN A 89 -14.70 9.05 7.25
C GLN A 89 -14.76 9.54 5.80
N ALA A 90 -13.90 9.02 4.92
CA ALA A 90 -13.91 9.31 3.50
C ALA A 90 -15.07 8.63 2.74
N GLY A 91 -15.82 7.72 3.39
CA GLY A 91 -16.88 6.94 2.75
C GLY A 91 -16.34 5.95 1.70
N THR A 92 -15.07 5.57 1.79
CA THR A 92 -14.43 4.64 0.86
C THR A 92 -14.85 3.20 1.19
N LEU A 93 -15.31 2.45 0.17
CA LEU A 93 -15.57 1.03 0.33
C LEU A 93 -14.26 0.27 0.59
N TYR A 94 -14.28 -0.61 1.58
CA TYR A 94 -13.19 -1.49 1.91
C TYR A 94 -13.65 -2.95 1.92
N TYR A 95 -12.70 -3.86 1.79
CA TYR A 95 -12.95 -5.29 1.62
C TYR A 95 -11.96 -6.13 2.44
N ALA A 96 -12.41 -7.32 2.87
CA ALA A 96 -11.53 -8.28 3.53
C ALA A 96 -10.64 -9.04 2.54
N ASP A 97 -11.00 -9.08 1.25
CA ASP A 97 -10.34 -9.87 0.22
C ASP A 97 -9.95 -9.05 -1.02
N PRO A 98 -8.87 -9.43 -1.74
CA PRO A 98 -8.37 -8.68 -2.89
C PRO A 98 -9.29 -8.73 -4.11
N HIS A 99 -10.29 -9.64 -4.13
CA HIS A 99 -11.25 -9.73 -5.22
C HIS A 99 -12.52 -8.91 -4.97
N MET A 100 -12.55 -8.12 -3.90
CA MET A 100 -13.65 -7.22 -3.53
C MET A 100 -15.00 -7.94 -3.36
N LYS A 101 -14.98 -9.16 -2.79
CA LYS A 101 -16.19 -9.98 -2.59
C LYS A 101 -16.78 -9.86 -1.19
N GLN A 102 -16.00 -9.38 -0.22
CA GLN A 102 -16.37 -9.24 1.18
C GLN A 102 -16.31 -7.76 1.60
N PRO A 103 -17.29 -6.94 1.17
CA PRO A 103 -17.32 -5.52 1.49
C PRO A 103 -17.61 -5.28 2.98
N ASN A 104 -17.06 -4.20 3.52
CA ASN A 104 -17.25 -3.75 4.91
C ASN A 104 -16.73 -4.74 5.98
N GLU A 105 -15.74 -5.56 5.61
CA GLU A 105 -15.06 -6.48 6.50
C GLU A 105 -13.55 -6.31 6.40
N ILE A 106 -12.82 -6.68 7.46
CA ILE A 106 -11.36 -6.80 7.48
C ILE A 106 -10.98 -8.28 7.58
N ASN A 107 -9.82 -8.67 7.07
CA ASN A 107 -9.25 -9.98 7.32
C ASN A 107 -8.35 -10.00 8.57
N HIS A 108 -8.08 -11.20 9.05
CA HIS A 108 -7.15 -11.46 10.16
C HIS A 108 -6.00 -12.39 9.73
N ASN A 109 -5.50 -12.17 8.51
CA ASN A 109 -4.49 -13.03 7.91
C ASN A 109 -3.16 -12.98 8.68
N HIS A 110 -2.45 -14.10 8.74
CA HIS A 110 -1.13 -14.23 9.38
C HIS A 110 -1.10 -13.75 10.85
N GLY A 111 -2.21 -13.89 11.57
CA GLY A 111 -2.31 -13.43 12.96
C GLY A 111 -2.29 -11.90 13.12
N GLY A 112 -2.45 -11.16 12.02
CA GLY A 112 -2.57 -9.71 12.00
C GLY A 112 -3.99 -9.26 11.63
N ARG A 113 -4.05 -8.07 11.05
CA ARG A 113 -5.25 -7.48 10.44
C ARG A 113 -4.92 -6.99 9.05
N GLY A 114 -5.90 -7.01 8.16
CA GLY A 114 -5.74 -6.53 6.80
C GLY A 114 -7.03 -6.04 6.17
N LEU A 115 -6.94 -5.08 5.28
CA LEU A 115 -8.07 -4.65 4.44
C LEU A 115 -7.58 -4.17 3.07
N TYR A 116 -8.50 -4.16 2.11
CA TYR A 116 -8.30 -3.65 0.76
C TYR A 116 -9.24 -2.49 0.49
N PHE A 117 -8.81 -1.50 -0.27
CA PHE A 117 -9.64 -0.41 -0.79
C PHE A 117 -9.13 0.01 -2.17
N LEU A 118 -9.92 0.81 -2.88
CA LEU A 118 -9.53 1.36 -4.18
C LEU A 118 -9.14 2.82 -4.04
N ASP A 119 -8.07 3.23 -4.72
CA ASP A 119 -7.80 4.65 -4.95
C ASP A 119 -8.72 5.24 -6.03
N PRO A 120 -8.71 6.57 -6.25
CA PRO A 120 -9.55 7.23 -7.25
C PRO A 120 -9.31 6.74 -8.70
N ALA A 121 -8.12 6.21 -8.98
CA ALA A 121 -7.76 5.63 -10.28
C ALA A 121 -8.19 4.15 -10.41
N GLY A 122 -8.59 3.50 -9.31
CA GLY A 122 -9.01 2.11 -9.22
C GLY A 122 -7.89 1.13 -8.87
N HIS A 123 -6.72 1.60 -8.47
CA HIS A 123 -5.63 0.77 -7.96
C HIS A 123 -6.02 0.08 -6.66
N GLY A 124 -5.64 -1.18 -6.52
CA GLY A 124 -5.78 -1.93 -5.27
C GLY A 124 -4.79 -1.42 -4.24
N MET A 125 -5.30 -0.88 -3.15
CA MET A 125 -4.52 -0.49 -1.99
C MET A 125 -4.81 -1.47 -0.85
N GLU A 126 -3.78 -1.91 -0.14
CA GLU A 126 -3.90 -2.84 0.97
C GLU A 126 -3.13 -2.32 2.18
N ILE A 127 -3.72 -2.46 3.37
CA ILE A 127 -3.05 -2.17 4.64
C ILE A 127 -3.02 -3.47 5.44
N ILE A 128 -1.84 -3.87 5.92
CA ILE A 128 -1.63 -5.08 6.73
C ILE A 128 -0.82 -4.77 7.98
N THR A 129 -1.04 -5.51 9.07
CA THR A 129 -0.25 -5.37 10.32
C THR A 129 0.80 -6.45 10.52
N ARG A 130 0.80 -7.46 9.65
CA ARG A 130 1.74 -8.58 9.68
C ARG A 130 2.17 -8.94 8.25
N PRO A 131 3.48 -9.15 7.99
CA PRO A 131 3.94 -9.59 6.67
C PRO A 131 3.33 -10.94 6.27
N TYR A 132 3.21 -11.17 4.97
CA TYR A 132 2.75 -12.47 4.47
C TYR A 132 3.66 -13.61 4.95
N GLY A 133 3.05 -14.69 5.41
CA GLY A 133 3.76 -15.87 5.92
C GLY A 133 4.30 -15.74 7.35
N SER A 134 4.08 -14.61 8.03
CA SER A 134 4.42 -14.44 9.45
C SER A 134 3.39 -15.13 10.36
N HIS A 135 3.31 -16.45 10.32
CA HIS A 135 2.61 -17.18 11.37
C HIS A 135 3.51 -17.27 12.61
N GLU A 136 2.94 -17.05 13.81
CA GLU A 136 3.59 -17.56 15.01
C GLU A 136 3.78 -19.07 14.84
N ALA A 137 5.01 -19.54 14.96
CA ALA A 137 5.25 -20.96 15.03
C ALA A 137 4.49 -21.50 16.24
N THR A 138 3.51 -22.38 16.02
CA THR A 138 2.93 -23.19 17.09
C THR A 138 4.11 -23.83 17.84
N PRO A 139 4.30 -23.57 19.14
CA PRO A 139 5.32 -24.28 19.90
C PRO A 139 5.03 -25.77 19.76
N PRO A 140 6.06 -26.63 19.55
CA PRO A 140 5.82 -28.06 19.51
C PRO A 140 5.10 -28.46 20.80
N ALA A 141 4.02 -29.24 20.66
CA ALA A 141 3.35 -29.83 21.81
C ALA A 141 4.40 -30.61 22.62
N LEU A 142 4.46 -30.33 23.93
CA LEU A 142 5.34 -31.01 24.88
C LEU A 142 5.11 -32.52 24.90
#